data_AF-A0A1E9VRT5-F1
#
_entry.id   AF-A0A1E9VRT5-F1
#
_cell.length_a   1.000
_cell.length_b   1.000
_cell.length_c   1.000
_cell.angle_alpha   90.00
_cell.angle_beta   90.00
_cell.angle_gamma   90.00
#
_symmetry.space_group_name_H-M   'P 1'
#
loop_
_entity.id
_entity.type
_entity.pdbx_description
1 polymer ?
#
loop_
_entity_poly.entity_id
_entity_poly.type
_entity_poly.pdbx_seq_one_letter_code
_entity_poly.pdbx_strand_id
1 'polypeptide(L)'
;MGAVYTSGKTPSEMIALADTVKETDLIEITPSQQGLIDGTRLRRYVNEQVNHRPIEAFPIRYAAVATQMHTNTAVTFRTGEAGLAVQASSSTPKLFIPPRIPKVGGKKL
;
A
#
# COMPACT_ATOMS: atom_id res chain seq x y z
N MET A 1 4.05 -4.66 -5.24
CA MET A 1 4.28 -6.02 -5.79
C MET A 1 3.97 -7.14 -4.82
N GLY A 2 4.57 -7.20 -3.61
CA GLY A 2 4.34 -8.32 -2.68
C GLY A 2 2.87 -8.62 -2.35
N ALA A 3 2.05 -7.60 -2.07
CA ALA A 3 0.61 -7.77 -1.82
C ALA A 3 -0.13 -8.39 -3.01
N VAL A 4 0.21 -7.95 -4.23
CA VAL A 4 -0.45 -8.40 -5.46
C VAL A 4 -0.16 -9.87 -5.73
N TYR A 5 1.11 -10.29 -5.62
CA TYR A 5 1.50 -11.70 -5.76
C TYR A 5 0.82 -12.58 -4.70
N THR A 6 0.93 -12.18 -3.43
CA THR A 6 0.38 -12.97 -2.32
C THR A 6 -1.15 -13.03 -2.30
N SER A 7 -1.84 -12.11 -2.99
CA SER A 7 -3.29 -12.14 -3.19
C SER A 7 -3.78 -13.26 -4.13
N GLY A 8 -2.85 -13.91 -4.84
CA GLY A 8 -3.12 -15.05 -5.72
C GLY A 8 -2.77 -14.82 -7.20
N LYS A 9 -2.17 -13.69 -7.58
CA LYS A 9 -1.69 -13.49 -8.95
C LYS A 9 -0.48 -14.35 -9.26
N THR A 10 -0.46 -14.92 -10.45
CA THR A 10 0.64 -15.72 -10.99
C THR A 10 1.81 -14.83 -11.45
N PRO A 11 3.03 -15.38 -11.56
CA PRO A 11 4.18 -14.62 -12.07
C PRO A 11 3.97 -14.01 -13.46
N SER A 12 3.27 -14.69 -14.36
CA SER A 12 2.97 -14.18 -15.70
C SER A 12 2.03 -12.97 -15.66
N GLU A 13 1.00 -13.00 -14.81
CA GLU A 13 0.13 -11.84 -14.58
C GLU A 13 0.91 -10.67 -13.96
N MET A 14 1.89 -10.95 -13.09
CA MET A 14 2.75 -9.92 -12.51
C MET A 14 3.62 -9.22 -13.56
N ILE A 15 4.16 -9.98 -14.53
CA ILE A 15 4.92 -9.42 -15.66
C ILE A 15 4.00 -8.56 -16.53
N ALA A 16 2.83 -9.07 -16.90
CA ALA A 16 1.87 -8.32 -17.70
C ALA A 16 1.41 -7.00 -17.03
N LEU A 17 1.27 -7.00 -15.70
CA LEU A 17 1.00 -5.77 -14.95
C LEU A 17 2.18 -4.79 -14.98
N ALA A 18 3.41 -5.29 -14.87
CA ALA A 18 4.61 -4.46 -14.93
C ALA A 18 4.79 -3.81 -16.32
N ASP A 19 4.41 -4.51 -17.40
CA ASP A 19 4.49 -3.98 -18.76
C ASP A 19 3.40 -2.94 -19.08
N THR A 20 2.26 -3.00 -18.39
CA THR A 20 1.09 -2.15 -18.68
C THR A 20 0.94 -0.96 -17.73
N VAL A 21 1.50 -1.05 -16.52
CA VAL A 21 1.38 0.00 -15.51
C VAL A 21 2.15 1.25 -15.91
N LYS A 22 1.50 2.41 -15.80
CA LYS A 22 2.12 3.73 -16.01
C LYS A 22 2.33 4.42 -14.68
N GLU A 23 3.33 5.29 -14.59
CA GLU A 23 3.56 6.10 -13.39
C GLU A 23 2.31 6.89 -12.98
N THR A 24 1.56 7.41 -13.96
CA THR A 24 0.31 8.13 -13.74
C THR A 24 -0.80 7.29 -13.10
N ASP A 25 -0.72 5.96 -13.21
CA ASP A 25 -1.68 5.05 -12.58
C ASP A 25 -1.41 4.89 -11.08
N LEU A 26 -0.19 5.23 -10.63
CA LEU A 26 0.27 5.03 -9.26
C LEU A 26 0.48 6.34 -8.50
N ILE A 27 0.85 7.41 -9.20
CA ILE A 27 1.32 8.68 -8.63
C ILE A 27 0.38 9.82 -9.03
N GLU A 28 -0.03 10.61 -8.04
CA GLU A 28 -0.74 11.87 -8.25
C GLU A 28 0.04 13.01 -7.60
N ILE A 29 0.52 13.96 -8.42
CA ILE A 29 1.24 15.13 -7.93
C ILE A 29 0.22 16.16 -7.44
N THR A 30 0.34 16.57 -6.19
CA THR A 30 -0.55 17.56 -5.57
C THR A 30 0.28 18.62 -4.85
N PRO A 31 -0.04 19.92 -4.97
CA PRO A 31 0.60 20.94 -4.16
C PRO A 31 0.21 20.76 -2.68
N SER A 32 1.14 20.29 -1.85
CA SER A 32 0.94 20.09 -0.42
C SER A 32 2.21 20.41 0.39
N GLN A 33 2.02 20.92 1.61
CA GLN A 33 3.11 21.20 2.56
C GLN A 33 3.63 19.92 3.25
N GLN A 34 2.95 18.77 3.10
CA GLN A 34 3.31 17.50 3.74
C GLN A 34 3.96 16.47 2.79
N GLY A 35 4.09 16.80 1.50
CA GLY A 35 4.63 15.92 0.46
C GLY A 35 4.21 16.36 -0.93
N LEU A 36 4.82 15.80 -1.97
CA LEU A 36 4.53 16.16 -3.37
C LEU A 36 3.58 15.16 -4.06
N ILE A 37 3.51 13.93 -3.54
CA ILE A 37 2.75 12.82 -4.12
C ILE A 37 1.67 12.34 -3.14
N ASP A 38 0.41 12.35 -3.59
CA ASP A 38 -0.66 11.61 -2.93
C ASP A 38 -0.63 10.14 -3.37
N GLY A 39 -0.52 9.23 -2.40
CA GLY A 39 -0.51 7.79 -2.62
C GLY A 39 -1.89 7.15 -2.80
N THR A 40 -2.97 7.94 -2.89
CA THR A 40 -4.34 7.43 -3.10
C THR A 40 -4.48 6.62 -4.39
N ARG A 41 -3.81 7.01 -5.49
CA ARG A 41 -3.78 6.22 -6.73
C ARG A 41 -3.12 4.87 -6.54
N LEU A 42 -1.94 4.82 -5.90
CA LEU A 42 -1.29 3.57 -5.53
C LEU A 42 -2.19 2.67 -4.68
N ARG A 43 -2.85 3.24 -3.66
CA ARG A 43 -3.79 2.51 -2.80
C ARG A 43 -4.92 1.89 -3.64
N ARG A 44 -5.54 2.68 -4.52
CA ARG A 44 -6.62 2.23 -5.40
C ARG A 44 -6.17 1.14 -6.35
N TYR A 45 -5.05 1.36 -7.06
CA TYR A 45 -4.47 0.39 -7.97
C TYR A 45 -4.23 -0.95 -7.27
N VAL A 46 -3.60 -0.94 -6.09
CA VAL A 46 -3.35 -2.16 -5.32
C VAL A 46 -4.66 -2.85 -4.96
N ASN A 47 -5.66 -2.12 -4.47
CA ASN A 47 -6.96 -2.69 -4.12
C ASN A 47 -7.65 -3.34 -5.33
N GLU A 48 -7.61 -2.71 -6.49
CA GLU A 48 -8.14 -3.27 -7.74
C GLU A 48 -7.38 -4.56 -8.10
N GLN A 49 -6.05 -4.56 -8.02
CA GLN A 49 -5.23 -5.74 -8.33
C GLN A 49 -5.44 -6.92 -7.37
N VAL A 50 -5.80 -6.66 -6.11
CA VAL A 50 -6.08 -7.73 -5.12
C VAL A 50 -7.58 -8.06 -5.01
N ASN A 51 -8.41 -7.57 -5.93
CA ASN A 51 -9.87 -7.74 -5.90
C ASN A 51 -10.51 -7.29 -4.58
N HIS A 52 -10.01 -6.19 -4.01
CA HIS A 52 -10.45 -5.62 -2.73
C HIS A 52 -10.41 -6.60 -1.54
N ARG A 53 -9.63 -7.67 -1.63
CA ARG A 53 -9.45 -8.62 -0.53
C ARG A 53 -8.66 -7.95 0.62
N PRO A 54 -9.07 -8.15 1.88
CA PRO A 54 -8.26 -7.76 3.02
C PRO A 54 -7.04 -8.69 3.14
N ILE A 55 -5.98 -8.23 3.81
CA ILE A 55 -4.69 -8.94 3.90
C ILE A 55 -4.85 -10.36 4.47
N GLU A 56 -5.69 -10.52 5.49
CA GLU A 56 -5.96 -11.80 6.14
C GLU A 56 -6.67 -12.83 5.25
N ALA A 57 -7.26 -12.38 4.14
CA ALA A 57 -7.91 -13.24 3.16
C ALA A 57 -6.98 -13.65 2.00
N PHE A 58 -5.70 -13.27 2.05
CA PHE A 58 -4.74 -13.65 1.01
C PHE A 58 -4.37 -15.14 1.11
N PRO A 59 -4.24 -15.84 -0.03
CA PRO A 59 -3.84 -17.25 -0.04
C PRO A 59 -2.42 -17.49 0.50
N ILE A 60 -1.55 -16.47 0.42
CA ILE A 60 -0.19 -16.50 0.98
C ILE A 60 -0.11 -15.46 2.10
N ARG A 61 0.44 -15.86 3.25
CA ARG A 61 0.65 -14.93 4.38
C ARG A 61 1.44 -13.71 3.92
N TYR A 62 0.89 -12.53 4.17
CA TYR A 62 1.47 -11.25 3.78
C TYR A 62 1.57 -10.31 4.98
N ALA A 63 2.60 -9.48 4.97
CA ALA A 63 2.72 -8.35 5.87
C ALA A 63 3.34 -7.15 5.15
N ALA A 64 2.77 -5.97 5.32
CA ALA A 64 3.40 -4.72 4.90
C ALA A 64 4.05 -4.08 6.12
N VAL A 65 5.27 -3.54 5.96
CA VAL A 65 6.00 -2.87 7.04
C VAL A 65 6.15 -1.40 6.70
N ALA A 66 5.80 -0.53 7.65
CA ALA A 66 5.96 0.92 7.52
C ALA A 66 6.58 1.50 8.78
N THR A 67 7.01 2.76 8.69
CA THR A 67 7.51 3.51 9.85
C THR A 67 6.45 4.51 10.30
N GLN A 68 6.09 4.49 11.58
CA GLN A 68 5.19 5.49 12.13
C GLN A 68 5.91 6.82 12.29
N MET A 69 5.46 7.84 11.55
CA MET A 69 6.09 9.16 11.47
C MET A 69 6.33 9.85 12.84
N HIS A 70 5.40 9.69 13.79
CA HIS A 70 5.50 10.39 15.09
C HIS A 70 6.42 9.70 16.08
N THR A 71 6.50 8.37 16.04
CA THR A 71 7.23 7.56 17.03
C THR A 71 8.53 6.98 16.49
N ASN A 72 8.75 7.05 15.17
CA ASN A 72 9.86 6.39 14.46
C ASN A 72 9.94 4.88 14.70
N THR A 73 8.82 4.24 15.05
CA THR A 73 8.76 2.81 15.29
C THR A 73 8.27 2.07 14.04
N ALA A 74 8.79 0.87 13.82
CA ALA A 74 8.26 -0.03 12.81
C ALA A 74 6.83 -0.47 13.16
N VAL A 75 6.01 -0.59 12.13
CA VAL A 75 4.61 -0.97 12.17
C VAL A 75 4.39 -2.08 11.15
N THR A 76 3.60 -3.09 11.48
CA THR A 76 3.46 -4.29 10.62
C THR A 76 1.99 -4.65 10.42
N PHE A 77 1.50 -4.33 9.22
CA PHE A 77 0.13 -4.63 8.80
C PHE A 77 0.02 -6.08 8.36
N ARG A 78 -0.75 -6.88 9.11
CA ARG A 78 -1.10 -8.28 8.75
C ARG A 78 -2.60 -8.46 8.48
N THR A 79 -3.39 -7.43 8.73
CA THR A 79 -4.85 -7.45 8.59
C THR A 79 -5.36 -6.12 8.07
N GLY A 80 -6.57 -6.11 7.52
CA GLY A 80 -7.24 -4.92 7.01
C GLY A 80 -6.96 -4.65 5.53
N GLU A 81 -7.16 -3.40 5.12
CA GLU A 81 -7.12 -3.01 3.71
C GLU A 81 -5.68 -3.06 3.15
N ALA A 82 -5.48 -3.91 2.14
CA ALA A 82 -4.17 -4.11 1.53
C ALA A 82 -3.59 -2.86 0.86
N GLY A 83 -4.39 -2.10 0.11
CA GLY A 83 -3.95 -0.88 -0.54
C GLY A 83 -3.46 0.19 0.43
N LEU A 84 -4.13 0.34 1.58
CA LEU A 84 -3.72 1.27 2.63
C LEU A 84 -2.38 0.85 3.26
N ALA A 85 -2.23 -0.44 3.56
CA ALA A 85 -1.00 -0.98 4.12
C ALA A 85 0.20 -0.84 3.15
N VAL A 86 -0.03 -1.08 1.85
CA VAL A 86 0.99 -0.87 0.81
C VAL A 86 1.32 0.61 0.65
N GLN A 87 0.32 1.50 0.62
CA GLN A 87 0.55 2.95 0.58
C GLN A 87 1.44 3.40 1.74
N ALA A 88 1.15 2.95 2.97
CA ALA A 88 1.95 3.26 4.14
C ALA A 88 3.38 2.74 4.04
N SER A 89 3.57 1.52 3.54
CA SER A 89 4.88 0.88 3.38
C SER A 89 5.73 1.52 2.27
N SER A 90 5.09 2.01 1.20
CA SER A 90 5.74 2.67 0.07
C SER A 90 5.89 4.19 0.23
N SER A 91 5.49 4.75 1.37
CA SER A 91 5.58 6.19 1.64
C SER A 91 7.01 6.60 1.98
N THR A 92 7.79 6.99 0.98
CA THR A 92 9.12 7.57 1.19
C THR A 92 8.99 8.96 1.82
N PRO A 93 9.68 9.25 2.95
CA PRO A 93 9.63 10.55 3.61
C PRO A 93 9.91 11.72 2.67
N LYS A 94 9.20 12.84 2.87
CA LYS A 94 9.28 14.09 2.07
C LYS A 94 8.80 13.98 0.62
N LEU A 95 8.65 12.78 0.07
CA LEU A 95 8.14 12.56 -1.28
C LEU A 95 6.63 12.26 -1.27
N PHE A 96 6.18 11.40 -0.37
CA PHE A 96 4.77 11.00 -0.24
C PHE A 96 4.09 11.65 0.95
N ILE A 97 2.82 12.03 0.77
CA ILE A 97 1.94 12.41 1.88
C ILE A 97 1.58 11.13 2.67
N PRO A 98 1.93 11.02 3.97
CA PRO A 98 1.65 9.81 4.74
C PRO A 98 0.14 9.58 4.89
N PRO A 99 -0.37 8.35 4.65
CA PRO A 99 -1.77 8.05 4.87
C PRO A 99 -2.13 8.07 6.36
N ARG A 100 -3.38 8.40 6.67
CA ARG A 100 -3.93 8.19 8.01
C ARG A 100 -4.33 6.72 8.17
N ILE A 101 -3.76 6.07 9.18
CA ILE A 101 -4.09 4.69 9.55
C ILE A 101 -5.22 4.68 10.58
N PRO A 102 -6.37 4.01 10.33
CA PRO A 102 -7.44 3.83 11.31
C PRO A 102 -6.95 3.08 12.55
N LYS A 103 -7.45 3.45 13.73
CA LYS A 103 -7.22 2.67 14.95
C LYS A 103 -8.06 1.40 14.92
N VAL A 104 -7.48 0.23 15.17
CA VAL A 104 -8.22 -1.03 15.38
C VAL A 104 -7.99 -1.50 16.82
N GLY A 105 -9.02 -1.49 17.67
CA GLY A 105 -8.95 -2.09 19.01
C GLY A 105 -7.85 -1.57 19.94
N GLY A 106 -7.48 -0.29 19.87
CA GLY A 106 -6.47 0.32 20.75
C GLY A 106 -5.00 0.02 20.39
N LYS A 107 -4.74 -0.90 19.45
CA LYS A 107 -3.42 -1.08 18.83
C LYS A 107 -3.45 -0.47 17.42
N LYS A 108 -2.51 0.41 17.12
CA LYS A 108 -2.26 0.78 15.73
C LYS A 108 -1.68 -0.46 15.05
N LEU A 109 -2.37 -0.96 14.02
CA LEU A 109 -1.84 -1.97 13.10
C LEU A 109 -0.48 -1.51 12.59
#